data_AF-A0A6C1B2W3-F1
#
_entry.id   AF-A0A6C1B2W3-F1
#
_cell.length_a   1.000
_cell.length_b   1.000
_cell.length_c   1.000
_cell.angle_alpha   90.00
_cell.angle_beta   90.00
_cell.angle_gamma   90.00
#
_symmetry.space_group_name_H-M   'P 1'
#
loop_
_entity.id
_entity.type
_entity.pdbx_description
1 polymer ?
#
loop_
_entity_poly.entity_id
_entity_poly.type
_entity_poly.pdbx_seq_one_letter_code
_entity_poly.pdbx_strand_id
1 'polypeptide(L)'
;MTLNPSRIALLVALAIVLFLSGCQHLMPGSGVQRAMGADDVALRAILAYARTQAEAEPAARAAEMRSIENGPHTPIQLMKLAILLGQNRPEAEPAKGVGVLEKVIEDNSADAALFHPLARLLHAQYLARVRLSAQNERLVTDYHDARNQMDELQKKLDALTDIERSLPAPTRTPMERNR
;
A
#
# COMPACT_ATOMS: atom_id res chain seq x y z
N MET A 1 33.33 69.84 -4.69
CA MET A 1 33.95 68.49 -4.77
C MET A 1 33.20 67.69 -5.83
N THR A 2 33.71 67.68 -7.06
CA THR A 2 33.11 66.96 -8.20
C THR A 2 33.56 65.50 -8.16
N LEU A 3 32.64 64.57 -7.89
CA LEU A 3 32.92 63.14 -7.95
C LEU A 3 33.14 62.72 -9.41
N ASN A 4 34.33 62.22 -9.73
CA ASN A 4 34.67 61.76 -11.07
C ASN A 4 33.84 60.52 -11.47
N PRO A 5 33.29 60.48 -12.70
CA PRO A 5 32.42 59.40 -13.16
C PRO A 5 33.13 58.03 -13.19
N SER A 6 34.46 58.01 -13.37
CA SER A 6 35.23 56.76 -13.33
C SER A 6 35.32 56.14 -11.94
N ARG A 7 35.25 56.94 -10.87
CA ARG A 7 35.25 56.44 -9.49
C ARG A 7 33.89 55.86 -9.12
N ILE A 8 32.80 56.41 -9.65
CA ILE A 8 31.45 55.87 -9.48
C ILE A 8 31.34 54.52 -10.20
N ALA A 9 31.85 54.42 -11.44
CA ALA A 9 31.85 53.16 -12.18
C ALA A 9 32.66 52.07 -11.46
N LEU A 10 33.80 52.41 -10.85
CA LEU A 10 34.64 51.46 -10.13
C LEU A 10 33.99 51.00 -8.80
N LEU A 11 33.28 51.88 -8.10
CA LEU A 11 32.54 51.54 -6.89
C LEU A 11 31.32 50.66 -7.19
N VAL A 12 30.60 50.94 -8.29
CA VAL A 12 29.48 50.11 -8.74
C VAL A 12 29.96 48.73 -9.17
N ALA A 13 31.08 48.65 -9.92
CA ALA A 13 31.67 47.37 -10.31
C ALA A 13 32.14 46.54 -9.10
N LEU A 14 32.76 47.18 -8.11
CA LEU A 14 33.16 46.52 -6.86
C LEU A 14 31.95 46.01 -6.06
N ALA A 15 30.87 46.80 -5.99
CA ALA A 15 29.64 46.41 -5.33
C ALA A 15 28.96 45.22 -6.03
N ILE A 16 28.93 45.20 -7.37
CA ILE A 16 28.38 44.09 -8.15
C ILE A 16 29.19 42.80 -7.90
N VAL A 17 30.51 42.86 -7.85
CA VAL A 17 31.36 41.69 -7.54
C VAL A 17 31.13 41.18 -6.11
N LEU A 18 30.93 42.08 -5.14
CA LEU A 18 30.59 41.72 -3.75
C LEU A 18 29.20 41.08 -3.64
N PHE A 19 28.21 41.57 -4.40
CA PHE A 19 26.85 41.00 -4.41
C PHE A 19 26.80 39.61 -5.07
N LEU A 20 27.61 39.34 -6.11
CA LEU A 20 27.63 38.01 -6.74
C LEU A 20 28.39 36.93 -5.95
N SER A 21 29.30 37.31 -5.03
CA SER A 21 30.00 36.34 -4.16
C SER A 21 29.32 36.05 -2.83
N GLY A 22 28.21 36.74 -2.51
CA GLY A 22 27.49 36.61 -1.24
C GLY A 22 26.73 35.30 -1.03
N CYS A 23 26.56 34.45 -2.06
CA CYS A 23 25.72 33.24 -1.97
C CYS A 23 26.47 31.91 -1.84
N GLN A 24 27.80 31.89 -1.69
CA GLN A 24 28.56 30.63 -1.63
C GLN A 24 29.13 30.26 -0.25
N HIS A 25 28.91 31.07 0.80
CA HIS A 25 29.64 30.89 2.05
C HIS A 25 28.76 30.76 3.28
N LEU A 26 27.97 29.67 3.38
CA LEU A 26 27.75 28.94 4.64
C LEU A 26 26.98 27.62 4.39
N MET A 27 27.68 26.54 4.08
CA MET A 27 27.11 25.18 4.16
C MET A 27 27.82 24.43 5.28
N PRO A 28 27.18 24.20 6.44
CA PRO A 28 27.68 23.27 7.44
C PRO A 28 27.31 21.85 6.96
N GLY A 29 28.01 21.34 5.95
CA GLY A 29 27.51 20.23 5.13
C GLY A 29 28.22 18.88 5.23
N SER A 30 29.49 18.83 5.63
CA SER A 30 30.32 17.64 5.36
C SER A 30 29.88 16.37 6.12
N GLY A 31 29.36 16.51 7.34
CA GLY A 31 28.85 15.38 8.13
C GLY A 31 27.46 14.90 7.71
N VAL A 32 26.53 15.85 7.53
CA VAL A 32 25.12 15.54 7.19
C VAL A 32 24.99 15.00 5.76
N GLN A 33 25.76 15.52 4.80
CA GLN A 33 25.72 15.04 3.41
C GLN A 33 26.32 13.63 3.26
N ARG A 34 27.31 13.27 4.10
CA ARG A 34 27.91 11.94 4.09
C ARG A 34 27.01 10.89 4.73
N ALA A 35 26.28 11.24 5.81
CA ALA A 35 25.24 10.40 6.39
C ALA A 35 24.06 10.20 5.41
N MET A 36 23.52 11.29 4.84
CA MET A 36 22.48 11.21 3.80
C MET A 36 22.87 10.30 2.63
N GLY A 37 24.14 10.32 2.21
CA GLY A 37 24.62 9.46 1.13
C GLY A 37 24.66 7.97 1.48
N ALA A 38 25.01 7.61 2.72
CA ALA A 38 24.99 6.22 3.17
C ALA A 38 23.56 5.69 3.35
N ASP A 39 22.69 6.52 3.92
CA ASP A 39 21.28 6.21 4.16
C ASP A 39 20.53 6.01 2.84
N ASP A 40 20.83 6.85 1.84
CA ASP A 40 20.28 6.77 0.49
C ASP A 40 20.71 5.47 -0.23
N VAL A 41 21.95 5.00 -0.05
CA VAL A 41 22.39 3.72 -0.61
C VAL A 41 21.63 2.54 -0.01
N ALA A 42 21.45 2.51 1.31
CA ALA A 42 20.70 1.44 1.98
C ALA A 42 19.21 1.42 1.56
N LEU A 43 18.59 2.60 1.46
CA LEU A 43 17.22 2.73 1.00
C LEU A 43 17.06 2.28 -0.46
N ARG A 44 17.95 2.72 -1.35
CA ARG A 44 17.97 2.29 -2.76
C ARG A 44 18.15 0.78 -2.89
N ALA A 45 18.97 0.16 -2.05
CA ALA A 45 19.15 -1.29 -2.05
C ALA A 45 17.85 -2.03 -1.69
N ILE A 46 17.09 -1.53 -0.70
CA ILE A 46 15.79 -2.09 -0.33
C ILE A 46 14.76 -1.92 -1.46
N LEU A 47 14.71 -0.76 -2.11
CA LEU A 47 13.80 -0.53 -3.24
C LEU A 47 14.16 -1.39 -4.45
N ALA A 48 15.46 -1.55 -4.74
CA ALA A 48 15.93 -2.45 -5.78
C ALA A 48 15.56 -3.91 -5.46
N TYR A 49 15.72 -4.33 -4.20
CA TYR A 49 15.29 -5.65 -3.73
C TYR A 49 13.78 -5.84 -3.91
N ALA A 50 12.95 -4.86 -3.57
CA ALA A 50 11.50 -4.96 -3.78
C ALA A 50 11.14 -5.19 -5.25
N ARG A 51 11.83 -4.50 -6.16
CA ARG A 51 11.65 -4.67 -7.61
C ARG A 51 12.06 -6.07 -8.07
N THR A 52 13.23 -6.57 -7.68
CA THR A 52 13.69 -7.90 -8.11
C THR A 52 12.78 -9.00 -7.57
N GLN A 53 12.29 -8.85 -6.34
CA GLN A 53 11.37 -9.82 -5.75
C GLN A 53 9.99 -9.79 -6.40
N ALA A 54 9.55 -8.68 -7.00
CA ALA A 54 8.30 -8.64 -7.76
C ALA A 54 8.35 -9.55 -9.01
N GLU A 55 9.50 -9.60 -9.67
CA GLU A 55 9.78 -10.39 -10.87
C GLU A 55 10.23 -11.84 -10.56
N ALA A 56 10.57 -12.15 -9.31
CA ALA A 56 11.09 -13.46 -8.92
C ALA A 56 10.03 -14.59 -8.99
N GLU A 57 10.52 -15.78 -9.33
CA GLU A 57 9.79 -17.05 -9.25
C GLU A 57 9.37 -17.38 -7.80
N PRO A 58 8.21 -18.01 -7.58
CA PRO A 58 7.68 -18.27 -6.25
C PRO A 58 8.59 -19.20 -5.42
N ALA A 59 9.25 -20.18 -6.05
CA ALA A 59 10.17 -21.08 -5.36
C ALA A 59 11.43 -20.36 -4.85
N ALA A 60 12.00 -19.46 -5.67
CA ALA A 60 13.17 -18.66 -5.28
C ALA A 60 12.82 -17.71 -4.13
N ARG A 61 11.63 -17.10 -4.17
CA ARG A 61 11.15 -16.24 -3.08
C ARG A 61 10.94 -17.00 -1.78
N ALA A 62 10.34 -18.18 -1.84
CA ALA A 62 10.15 -19.01 -0.65
C ALA A 62 11.50 -19.44 -0.04
N ALA A 63 12.51 -19.73 -0.86
CA ALA A 63 13.86 -20.00 -0.39
C ALA A 63 14.51 -18.77 0.26
N GLU A 64 14.36 -17.58 -0.33
CA GLU A 64 14.84 -16.32 0.24
C GLU A 64 14.14 -15.97 1.57
N MET A 65 12.84 -16.19 1.67
CA MET A 65 12.10 -15.99 2.92
C MET A 65 12.66 -16.88 4.03
N ARG A 66 12.89 -18.16 3.74
CA ARG A 66 13.51 -19.11 4.68
C ARG A 66 14.94 -18.72 5.02
N SER A 67 15.71 -18.19 4.07
CA SER A 67 17.10 -17.77 4.31
C SER A 67 17.14 -16.60 5.30
N ILE A 68 16.23 -15.65 5.16
CA ILE A 68 16.09 -14.49 6.05
C ILE A 68 15.57 -14.91 7.44
N GLU A 69 14.59 -15.81 7.49
CA GLU A 69 14.02 -16.31 8.76
C GLU A 69 15.05 -17.08 9.61
N ASN A 70 15.96 -17.83 8.97
CA ASN A 70 17.03 -18.54 9.65
C ASN A 70 18.25 -17.64 9.98
N GLY A 71 18.26 -16.42 9.46
CA GLY A 71 19.35 -15.46 9.59
C GLY A 71 19.19 -14.50 10.78
N PRO A 72 20.14 -13.56 10.98
CA PRO A 72 20.06 -12.56 12.03
C PRO A 72 19.04 -11.47 11.69
N HIS A 73 18.05 -11.25 12.55
CA HIS A 73 16.98 -10.26 12.38
C HIS A 73 17.44 -8.79 12.51
N THR A 74 18.34 -8.36 11.61
CA THR A 74 18.77 -6.96 11.47
C THR A 74 17.66 -6.12 10.82
N PRO A 75 17.61 -4.79 11.02
CA PRO A 75 16.56 -3.94 10.47
C PRO A 75 16.39 -4.07 8.95
N ILE A 76 17.51 -4.20 8.21
CA ILE A 76 17.49 -4.41 6.76
C ILE A 76 16.90 -5.77 6.38
N GLN A 77 17.15 -6.82 7.16
CA GLN A 77 16.59 -8.16 6.92
C GLN A 77 15.09 -8.21 7.25
N LEU A 78 14.67 -7.58 8.35
CA LEU A 78 13.25 -7.41 8.68
C LEU A 78 12.53 -6.63 7.59
N MET A 79 13.17 -5.60 7.03
CA MET A 79 12.59 -4.83 5.94
C MET A 79 12.44 -5.68 4.66
N LYS A 80 13.44 -6.48 4.29
CA LYS A 80 13.32 -7.45 3.20
C LYS A 80 12.20 -8.46 3.43
N LEU A 81 12.12 -9.03 4.64
CA LEU A 81 11.08 -9.99 5.01
C LEU A 81 9.68 -9.40 4.89
N ALA A 82 9.46 -8.18 5.40
CA ALA A 82 8.17 -7.51 5.27
C ALA A 82 7.78 -7.27 3.80
N ILE A 83 8.74 -6.91 2.93
CA ILE A 83 8.51 -6.79 1.48
C ILE A 83 8.07 -8.12 0.85
N LEU A 84 8.64 -9.24 1.28
CA LEU A 84 8.25 -10.57 0.80
C LEU A 84 6.82 -10.91 1.23
N LEU A 85 6.51 -10.68 2.51
CA LEU A 85 5.18 -10.96 3.10
C LEU A 85 4.07 -10.07 2.55
N GLY A 86 4.40 -8.85 2.12
CA GLY A 86 3.44 -7.88 1.62
C GLY A 86 3.31 -7.79 0.10
N GLN A 87 3.78 -8.76 -0.66
CA GLN A 87 3.58 -8.78 -2.12
C GLN A 87 2.09 -8.81 -2.49
N ASN A 88 1.75 -8.41 -3.72
CA ASN A 88 0.38 -8.51 -4.22
C ASN A 88 0.11 -9.88 -4.86
N ARG A 89 0.02 -10.91 -4.03
CA ARG A 89 -0.08 -12.32 -4.45
C ARG A 89 -0.99 -13.10 -3.50
N PRO A 90 -1.59 -14.23 -3.92
CA PRO A 90 -2.49 -15.01 -3.07
C PRO A 90 -1.78 -15.63 -1.86
N GLU A 91 -0.51 -15.98 -1.98
CA GLU A 91 0.31 -16.51 -0.88
C GLU A 91 0.88 -15.44 0.08
N ALA A 92 0.62 -14.15 -0.20
CA ALA A 92 1.14 -13.07 0.62
C ALA A 92 0.34 -12.94 1.92
N GLU A 93 1.05 -12.67 3.02
CA GLU A 93 0.48 -12.52 4.35
C GLU A 93 0.75 -11.10 4.89
N PRO A 94 0.03 -10.08 4.40
CA PRO A 94 0.27 -8.69 4.79
C PRO A 94 0.11 -8.46 6.30
N ALA A 95 -0.73 -9.25 6.98
CA ALA A 95 -0.88 -9.20 8.43
C ALA A 95 0.41 -9.56 9.18
N LYS A 96 1.14 -10.60 8.73
CA LYS A 96 2.47 -10.91 9.28
C LYS A 96 3.48 -9.80 8.96
N GLY A 97 3.40 -9.24 7.75
CA GLY A 97 4.21 -8.09 7.34
C GLY A 97 4.05 -6.88 8.27
N VAL A 98 2.82 -6.55 8.68
CA VAL A 98 2.53 -5.48 9.65
C VAL A 98 3.31 -5.69 10.95
N GLY A 99 3.25 -6.88 11.55
CA GLY A 99 3.96 -7.18 12.79
C GLY A 99 5.49 -7.17 12.65
N VAL A 100 6.03 -7.50 11.47
CA VAL A 100 7.47 -7.36 11.19
C VAL A 100 7.87 -5.89 11.09
N LEU A 101 7.05 -5.05 10.45
CA LEU A 101 7.31 -3.61 10.33
C LEU A 101 7.22 -2.88 11.66
N GLU A 102 6.32 -3.29 12.55
CA GLU A 102 6.23 -2.76 13.92
C GLU A 102 7.55 -2.93 14.68
N LYS A 103 8.18 -4.11 14.59
CA LYS A 103 9.50 -4.36 15.20
C LYS A 103 10.57 -3.40 14.68
N VAL A 104 10.55 -3.06 13.39
CA VAL A 104 11.51 -2.10 12.80
C VAL A 104 11.22 -0.68 13.29
N ILE A 105 9.94 -0.32 13.43
CA ILE A 105 9.53 1.02 13.92
C ILE A 105 9.85 1.19 15.41
N GLU A 106 9.75 0.13 16.20
CA GLU A 106 10.04 0.12 17.65
C GLU A 106 11.54 0.05 17.95
N ASP A 107 12.37 -0.42 17.01
CA ASP A 107 13.82 -0.43 17.14
C ASP A 107 14.40 0.99 17.02
N ASN A 108 15.06 1.44 18.09
CA ASN A 108 15.68 2.77 18.21
C ASN A 108 17.17 2.80 17.82
N SER A 109 17.69 1.72 17.22
CA SER A 109 19.05 1.69 16.68
C SER A 109 19.22 2.69 15.52
N ALA A 110 20.45 3.20 15.34
CA ALA A 110 20.74 4.13 14.24
C ALA A 110 20.44 3.51 12.87
N ASP A 111 20.70 2.21 12.70
CA ASP A 111 20.42 1.46 11.47
C ASP A 111 18.91 1.32 11.20
N ALA A 112 18.08 1.15 12.25
CA ALA A 112 16.64 1.08 12.13
C ALA A 112 16.01 2.44 11.81
N ALA A 113 16.55 3.52 12.41
CA ALA A 113 16.07 4.89 12.20
C ALA A 113 16.07 5.28 10.70
N LEU A 114 17.00 4.73 9.91
CA LEU A 114 17.07 4.94 8.46
C LEU A 114 15.83 4.42 7.73
N PHE A 115 15.26 3.31 8.20
CA PHE A 115 14.13 2.64 7.57
C PHE A 115 12.77 3.09 8.12
N HIS A 116 12.73 3.80 9.25
CA HIS A 116 11.46 4.21 9.89
C HIS A 116 10.47 4.91 8.95
N PRO A 117 10.86 5.86 8.08
CA PRO A 117 9.89 6.52 7.19
C PRO A 117 9.24 5.54 6.21
N LEU A 118 10.05 4.65 5.63
CA LEU A 118 9.56 3.62 4.70
C LEU A 118 8.71 2.57 5.44
N ALA A 119 9.16 2.14 6.61
CA ALA A 119 8.46 1.14 7.42
C ALA A 119 7.06 1.62 7.82
N ARG A 120 6.92 2.89 8.22
CA ARG A 120 5.60 3.49 8.56
C ARG A 120 4.67 3.56 7.34
N LEU A 121 5.21 3.93 6.17
CA LEU A 121 4.43 3.97 4.92
C LEU A 121 3.91 2.57 4.55
N LEU A 122 4.79 1.58 4.56
CA LEU A 122 4.44 0.20 4.24
C LEU A 122 3.49 -0.40 5.28
N HIS A 123 3.67 -0.07 6.57
CA HIS A 123 2.79 -0.53 7.64
C HIS A 123 1.36 -0.03 7.43
N ALA A 124 1.19 1.27 7.17
CA ALA A 124 -0.12 1.85 6.87
C ALA A 124 -0.76 1.21 5.63
N GLN A 125 0.03 0.97 4.58
CA GLN A 125 -0.42 0.32 3.35
C GLN A 125 -0.89 -1.13 3.61
N TYR A 126 -0.11 -1.92 4.35
CA TYR A 126 -0.44 -3.32 4.64
C TYR A 126 -1.65 -3.42 5.56
N LEU A 127 -1.75 -2.54 6.56
CA LEU A 127 -2.92 -2.46 7.43
C LEU A 127 -4.19 -2.13 6.65
N ALA A 128 -4.11 -1.21 5.69
CA ALA A 128 -5.23 -0.92 4.79
C ALA A 128 -5.63 -2.17 3.97
N ARG A 129 -4.65 -2.91 3.43
CA ARG A 129 -4.91 -4.15 2.69
C ARG A 129 -5.58 -5.23 3.54
N VAL A 130 -5.15 -5.40 4.79
CA VAL A 130 -5.78 -6.35 5.73
C VAL A 130 -7.25 -5.97 5.98
N ARG A 131 -7.53 -4.68 6.21
CA ARG A 131 -8.90 -4.19 6.40
C ARG A 131 -9.76 -4.36 5.15
N LEU A 132 -9.20 -4.18 3.96
CA LEU A 132 -9.91 -4.39 2.70
C LEU A 132 -10.19 -5.87 2.45
N SER A 133 -9.25 -6.77 2.74
CA SER A 133 -9.46 -8.22 2.66
C SER A 133 -10.63 -8.65 3.55
N ALA A 134 -10.62 -8.22 4.81
CA ALA A 134 -11.68 -8.55 5.76
C ALA A 134 -13.06 -8.01 5.34
N GLN A 135 -13.11 -6.84 4.68
CA GLN A 135 -14.36 -6.32 4.12
C GLN A 135 -14.84 -7.14 2.91
N ASN A 136 -13.93 -7.51 2.01
CA ASN A 136 -14.26 -8.34 0.86
C ASN A 136 -14.80 -9.72 1.29
N GLU A 137 -14.21 -10.36 2.29
CA GLU A 137 -14.68 -11.64 2.83
C GLU A 137 -16.11 -11.55 3.37
N ARG A 138 -16.45 -10.44 4.05
CA ARG A 138 -17.83 -10.18 4.51
C ARG A 138 -18.78 -10.01 3.33
N LEU A 139 -18.42 -9.18 2.34
CA LEU A 139 -19.23 -8.96 1.15
C LEU A 139 -19.49 -10.25 0.36
N VAL A 140 -18.50 -11.14 0.26
CA VAL A 140 -18.66 -12.46 -0.38
C VAL A 140 -19.65 -13.32 0.39
N THR A 141 -19.57 -13.33 1.72
CA THR A 141 -20.49 -14.06 2.59
C THR A 141 -21.92 -13.53 2.43
N ASP A 142 -22.11 -12.22 2.56
CA ASP A 142 -23.40 -11.55 2.41
C ASP A 142 -24.02 -11.80 1.02
N TYR A 143 -23.19 -11.79 -0.03
CA TYR A 143 -23.63 -12.09 -1.39
C TYR A 143 -24.14 -13.53 -1.55
N HIS A 144 -23.43 -14.51 -0.97
CA HIS A 144 -23.87 -15.91 -1.01
C HIS A 144 -25.17 -16.10 -0.23
N ASP A 145 -25.31 -15.48 0.93
CA ASP A 145 -26.54 -15.55 1.73
C ASP A 145 -27.73 -14.91 1.01
N ALA A 146 -27.55 -13.73 0.44
CA ALA A 146 -28.57 -13.06 -0.37
C ALA A 146 -28.98 -13.90 -1.60
N ARG A 147 -28.01 -14.54 -2.26
CA ARG A 147 -28.28 -15.43 -3.39
C ARG A 147 -29.08 -16.67 -2.96
N ASN A 148 -28.75 -17.27 -1.82
CA ASN A 148 -29.49 -18.40 -1.28
C ASN A 148 -30.95 -18.03 -0.94
N GLN A 149 -31.17 -16.83 -0.37
CA GLN A 149 -32.52 -16.31 -0.12
C GLN A 149 -33.29 -16.08 -1.42
N MET A 150 -32.65 -15.55 -2.45
CA MET A 150 -33.27 -15.39 -3.77
C MET A 150 -33.71 -16.74 -4.36
N ASP A 151 -32.83 -17.75 -4.30
CA ASP A 151 -33.15 -19.09 -4.80
C ASP A 151 -34.29 -19.75 -4.00
N GLU A 152 -34.39 -19.50 -2.70
CA GLU A 152 -35.51 -19.96 -1.87
C GLU A 152 -36.83 -19.26 -2.25
N LEU A 153 -36.80 -17.94 -2.45
CA LEU A 153 -37.96 -17.17 -2.88
C LEU A 153 -38.44 -17.60 -4.27
N GLN A 154 -37.53 -17.88 -5.19
CA GLN A 154 -37.88 -18.37 -6.52
C GLN A 154 -38.60 -19.73 -6.43
N LYS A 155 -38.09 -20.67 -5.63
CA LYS A 155 -38.76 -21.96 -5.40
C LYS A 155 -40.17 -21.80 -4.84
N LYS A 156 -40.39 -20.84 -3.94
CA LYS A 156 -41.72 -20.53 -3.39
C LYS A 156 -42.65 -19.96 -4.46
N LEU A 157 -42.17 -19.07 -5.32
CA LEU A 157 -42.94 -18.52 -6.43
C LEU A 157 -43.33 -19.60 -7.45
N ASP A 158 -42.39 -20.49 -7.79
CA ASP A 158 -42.64 -21.60 -8.70
C ASP A 158 -43.70 -22.56 -8.10
N ALA A 159 -43.57 -22.90 -6.81
CA ALA A 159 -44.55 -23.72 -6.11
C ALA A 159 -45.95 -23.06 -6.04
N LEU A 160 -46.03 -21.75 -5.84
CA LEU A 160 -47.29 -21.01 -5.89
C LEU A 160 -47.91 -21.04 -7.29
N THR A 161 -47.09 -20.85 -8.32
CA THR A 161 -47.53 -20.89 -9.73
C THR A 161 -48.07 -22.28 -10.10
N ASP A 162 -47.45 -23.35 -9.61
CA ASP A 162 -47.93 -24.72 -9.80
C ASP A 162 -49.27 -24.97 -9.10
N ILE A 163 -49.45 -24.43 -7.89
CA ILE A 163 -50.75 -24.46 -7.20
C ILE A 163 -51.80 -23.73 -8.02
N GLU A 164 -51.50 -22.53 -8.52
CA GLU A 164 -52.42 -21.75 -9.38
C GLU A 164 -52.86 -22.52 -10.63
N ARG A 165 -51.95 -23.25 -11.27
CA ARG A 165 -52.27 -24.10 -12.43
C ARG A 165 -53.11 -25.33 -12.07
N SER A 166 -52.94 -25.88 -10.87
CA SER A 166 -53.66 -27.07 -10.41
C SER A 166 -55.09 -26.79 -9.94
N LEU A 167 -55.42 -25.52 -9.68
CA LEU A 167 -56.77 -25.13 -9.25
C LEU A 167 -57.78 -25.31 -10.41
N PRO A 168 -58.90 -26.00 -10.17
CA PRO A 168 -59.92 -26.20 -11.20
C PRO A 168 -60.53 -24.85 -11.63
N ALA A 169 -60.71 -24.68 -12.94
CA ALA A 169 -61.36 -23.49 -13.49
C ALA A 169 -62.76 -23.32 -12.86
N PRO A 170 -63.18 -22.09 -12.52
CA PRO A 170 -64.50 -21.86 -11.95
C PRO A 170 -65.57 -22.44 -12.87
N THR A 171 -66.36 -23.38 -12.36
CA THR A 171 -67.50 -23.95 -13.06
C THR A 171 -68.46 -22.81 -13.38
N ARG A 172 -68.45 -22.32 -14.62
CA ARG A 172 -69.50 -21.45 -15.13
C ARG A 172 -70.75 -22.30 -15.25
N THR A 173 -71.53 -22.41 -14.17
CA THR A 173 -72.89 -22.93 -14.22
C THR A 173 -73.66 -22.08 -15.24
N PRO A 174 -74.13 -22.65 -16.36
CA PRO A 174 -74.95 -21.90 -17.30
C PRO A 174 -76.18 -21.41 -16.53
N MET A 175 -76.37 -20.09 -16.44
CA MET A 175 -77.63 -19.55 -15.95
C MET A 175 -78.72 -20.09 -16.88
N GLU A 176 -79.52 -21.00 -16.35
CA GLU A 176 -80.68 -21.59 -17.01
C GLU A 176 -81.64 -20.44 -17.32
N ARG A 177 -81.60 -19.98 -18.57
CA ARG A 177 -82.52 -18.95 -19.08
C ARG A 177 -83.89 -19.61 -19.20
N ASN A 178 -84.69 -19.43 -18.15
CA ASN A 178 -86.08 -19.87 -18.08
C ASN A 178 -86.86 -19.35 -19.29
N ARG A 179 -87.61 -20.26 -19.92
CA ARG A 179 -88.51 -20.01 -21.06
C ARG A 179 -89.73 -19.21 -20.65
#